data_AF-Q9A0P5-F1
#
_entry.id   AF-Q9A0P5-F1
#
_cell.length_a   1.000
_cell.length_b   1.000
_cell.length_c   1.000
_cell.angle_alpha   90.00
_cell.angle_beta   90.00
_cell.angle_gamma   90.00
#
_symmetry.space_group_name_H-M   'P 1'
#
loop_
_entity.id
_entity.type
_entity.pdbx_description
1 polymer ?
#
loop_
_entity_poly.entity_id
_entity_poly.type
_entity_poly.pdbx_seq_one_letter_code
_entity_poly.pdbx_strand_id
1 'polypeptide(L)'
;MANEDNLIPNSKRTPSELREIAKKGGIASGKARREKANLRKAVELVLGSTVPSALLREQLEQLDISPTNQSAIALKLVENALKGDVRSAELLAKITTTEVKDSLDRKEQRQRIKAAELATDEQRTRIELLKVKLDAEKGAKPDTSLMRALLDAVEGGD
;
A
#
# COMPACT_ATOMS: atom_id res chain seq x y z
N MET A 1 1.40 22.64 19.15
CA MET A 1 1.38 21.64 18.06
C MET A 1 0.81 22.30 16.81
N ALA A 2 1.19 21.85 15.61
CA ALA A 2 0.55 22.32 14.38
C ALA A 2 -0.87 21.73 14.30
N ASN A 3 -1.88 22.58 14.08
CA ASN A 3 -3.27 22.24 13.81
C ASN A 3 -3.73 22.98 12.54
N GLU A 4 -4.93 22.65 12.03
CA GLU A 4 -5.47 23.26 10.81
C GLU A 4 -5.58 24.80 10.93
N ASP A 5 -5.88 25.30 12.14
CA ASP A 5 -5.97 26.74 12.40
C ASP A 5 -4.63 27.48 12.28
N ASN A 6 -3.49 26.78 12.43
CA ASN A 6 -2.15 27.37 12.39
C ASN A 6 -1.35 27.01 11.13
N LEU A 7 -1.93 26.28 10.17
CA LEU A 7 -1.27 25.88 8.93
C LEU A 7 -1.75 26.76 7.77
N ILE A 8 -0.80 27.40 7.07
CA ILE A 8 -1.11 28.09 5.81
C ILE A 8 -1.42 27.02 4.74
N PRO A 9 -2.53 27.09 4.00
CA PRO A 9 -2.81 26.20 2.87
C PRO A 9 -1.86 26.44 1.69
N ASN A 10 -1.58 25.39 0.90
CA ASN A 10 -0.71 25.51 -0.28
C ASN A 10 -1.24 26.51 -1.32
N SER A 11 -2.57 26.65 -1.45
CA SER A 11 -3.21 27.62 -2.34
C SER A 11 -2.94 29.08 -1.97
N LYS A 12 -2.53 29.35 -0.73
CA LYS A 12 -2.20 30.69 -0.24
C LYS A 12 -0.69 30.99 -0.26
N ARG A 13 0.13 30.11 -0.86
CA ARG A 13 1.59 30.25 -0.95
C ARG A 13 2.02 30.69 -2.34
N THR A 14 3.13 31.42 -2.40
CA THR A 14 3.76 31.77 -3.67
C THR A 14 4.42 30.56 -4.34
N PRO A 15 4.61 30.57 -5.67
CA PRO A 15 5.33 29.52 -6.38
C PRO A 15 6.79 29.31 -5.89
N SER A 16 7.41 30.33 -5.29
CA SER A 16 8.76 30.22 -4.73
C SER A 16 8.75 29.44 -3.41
N GLU A 17 7.83 29.78 -2.50
CA GLU A 17 7.67 29.09 -1.21
C GLU A 17 7.29 27.61 -1.40
N LEU A 18 6.39 27.33 -2.34
CA LEU A 18 6.03 25.94 -2.68
C LEU A 18 7.23 25.14 -3.18
N ARG A 19 8.10 25.76 -4.01
CA ARG A 19 9.35 25.13 -4.48
C ARG A 19 10.30 24.83 -3.33
N GLU A 20 10.47 25.74 -2.37
CA GLU A 20 11.32 25.51 -1.21
C GLU A 20 10.78 24.40 -0.30
N ILE A 21 9.47 24.40 -0.03
CA ILE A 21 8.81 23.36 0.79
C ILE A 21 8.95 22.01 0.11
N ALA A 22 8.68 21.93 -1.19
CA ALA A 22 8.82 20.70 -1.97
C ALA A 22 10.27 20.20 -1.96
N LYS A 23 11.26 21.10 -2.10
CA LYS A 23 12.69 20.76 -2.01
C LYS A 23 13.05 20.20 -0.63
N LYS A 24 12.64 20.87 0.45
CA LYS A 24 12.86 20.42 1.84
C LYS A 24 12.21 19.05 2.09
N GLY A 25 10.97 18.88 1.65
CA GLY A 25 10.24 17.62 1.72
C GLY A 25 10.91 16.50 0.93
N GLY A 26 11.38 16.78 -0.29
CA GLY A 26 12.12 15.83 -1.12
C GLY A 26 13.44 15.39 -0.50
N ILE A 27 14.19 16.32 0.09
CA ILE A 27 15.45 16.03 0.82
C ILE A 27 15.18 15.17 2.05
N ALA A 28 14.20 15.55 2.88
CA ALA A 28 13.82 14.82 4.08
C ALA A 28 13.34 13.40 3.75
N SER A 29 12.45 13.27 2.76
CA SER A 29 11.97 11.97 2.26
C SER A 29 13.11 11.14 1.68
N GLY A 30 14.02 11.75 0.92
CA GLY A 30 15.21 11.07 0.40
C GLY A 30 16.13 10.55 1.51
N LYS A 31 16.34 11.35 2.56
CA LYS A 31 17.11 10.96 3.75
C LYS A 31 16.46 9.77 4.46
N ALA A 32 15.17 9.85 4.76
CA ALA A 32 14.43 8.77 5.42
C ALA A 32 14.43 7.46 4.58
N ARG A 33 14.29 7.57 3.24
CA ARG A 33 14.39 6.40 2.35
C ARG A 33 15.78 5.76 2.40
N ARG A 34 16.84 6.55 2.40
CA ARG A 34 18.23 6.05 2.50
C ARG A 34 18.50 5.41 3.86
N GLU A 35 18.03 6.01 4.95
CA GLU A 35 18.14 5.44 6.30
C GLU A 35 17.44 4.08 6.38
N LYS A 36 16.21 3.98 5.85
CA LYS A 36 15.49 2.70 5.78
C LYS A 36 16.23 1.65 4.95
N ALA A 37 16.80 2.05 3.81
CA ALA A 37 17.59 1.13 2.98
C ALA A 37 18.86 0.65 3.68
N ASN A 38 19.58 1.56 4.36
CA ASN A 38 20.77 1.22 5.11
C ASN A 38 20.45 0.31 6.31
N LEU A 39 19.33 0.55 7.00
CA LEU A 39 18.87 -0.33 8.07
C LEU A 39 18.56 -1.73 7.56
N ARG A 40 17.88 -1.86 6.42
CA ARG A 40 17.62 -3.16 5.79
C ARG A 40 18.92 -3.92 5.53
N LYS A 41 19.90 -3.26 4.91
CA LYS A 41 21.23 -3.86 4.67
C LYS A 41 21.93 -4.29 5.95
N ALA A 42 21.86 -3.47 6.99
CA ALA A 42 22.46 -3.79 8.29
C ALA A 42 21.77 -5.02 8.93
N VAL A 43 20.44 -5.09 8.86
CA VAL A 43 19.66 -6.23 9.36
C VAL A 43 19.99 -7.50 8.56
N GLU A 44 20.06 -7.42 7.22
CA GLU A 44 20.45 -8.54 6.36
C GLU A 44 21.85 -9.07 6.72
N LEU A 45 22.81 -8.18 6.97
CA LEU A 45 24.16 -8.56 7.39
C LEU A 45 24.18 -9.25 8.76
N VAL A 46 23.38 -8.75 9.72
CA VAL A 46 23.26 -9.38 11.04
C VAL A 46 22.56 -10.73 10.95
N LEU A 47 21.52 -10.86 10.13
CA LEU A 47 20.81 -12.13 9.95
C LEU A 47 21.68 -13.19 9.27
N GLY A 48 22.51 -12.79 8.30
CA GLY A 48 23.44 -13.68 7.61
C GLY A 48 24.72 -14.01 8.38
N SER A 49 25.02 -13.31 9.48
CA SER A 49 26.21 -13.60 10.28
C SER A 49 26.02 -14.86 11.13
N THR A 50 27.14 -15.49 11.49
CA THR A 50 27.16 -16.71 12.31
C THR A 50 26.49 -16.48 13.65
N VAL A 51 25.66 -17.45 14.08
CA VAL A 51 25.01 -17.41 15.39
C VAL A 51 26.07 -17.42 16.50
N PRO A 52 25.99 -16.53 17.51
CA PRO A 52 26.98 -16.45 18.57
C PRO A 52 26.90 -17.61 19.56
N SER A 53 25.71 -18.20 19.72
CA SER A 53 25.49 -19.33 20.64
C SER A 53 26.12 -20.61 20.07
N ALA A 54 27.07 -21.19 20.81
CA ALA A 54 27.72 -22.45 20.45
C ALA A 54 26.73 -23.63 20.39
N LEU A 55 25.79 -23.69 21.35
CA LEU A 55 24.75 -24.73 21.38
C LEU A 55 23.86 -24.68 20.13
N LEU A 56 23.38 -23.48 19.75
CA LEU A 56 22.54 -23.34 18.57
C LEU A 56 23.32 -23.62 17.28
N ARG A 57 24.61 -23.28 17.25
CA ARG A 57 25.49 -23.61 16.13
C ARG A 57 25.58 -25.12 15.93
N GLU A 58 25.88 -25.86 16.99
CA GLU A 58 25.98 -27.33 16.95
C GLU A 58 24.64 -27.96 16.53
N GLN A 59 23.53 -27.49 17.09
CA GLN A 59 22.19 -27.97 16.72
C GLN A 59 21.88 -27.74 15.24
N LEU A 60 22.24 -26.58 14.69
CA LEU A 60 22.03 -26.28 13.26
C LEU A 60 22.94 -27.13 12.36
N GLU A 61 24.19 -27.33 12.76
CA GLU A 61 25.14 -28.19 12.04
C GLU A 61 24.70 -29.66 12.02
N GLN A 62 24.14 -30.17 13.13
CA GLN A 62 23.55 -31.52 13.19
C GLN A 62 22.36 -31.70 12.23
N LEU A 63 21.65 -30.62 11.93
CA LEU A 63 20.53 -30.61 10.99
C LEU A 63 20.97 -30.33 9.53
N ASP A 64 22.27 -30.19 9.28
CA ASP A 64 22.84 -29.76 7.99
C ASP A 64 22.32 -28.39 7.52
N ILE A 65 22.08 -27.49 8.49
CA ILE A 65 21.60 -26.12 8.26
C ILE A 65 22.74 -25.14 8.54
N SER A 66 22.88 -24.13 7.68
CA SER A 66 23.88 -23.07 7.89
C SER A 66 23.69 -22.38 9.25
N PRO A 67 24.75 -22.27 10.09
CA PRO A 67 24.64 -21.78 11.46
C PRO A 67 24.60 -20.23 11.53
N THR A 68 23.65 -19.61 10.84
CA THR A 68 23.43 -18.16 10.83
C THR A 68 22.37 -17.74 11.85
N ASN A 69 22.35 -16.45 12.20
CA ASN A 69 21.29 -15.89 13.06
C ASN A 69 19.89 -16.11 12.46
N GLN A 70 19.75 -16.02 11.13
CA GLN A 70 18.49 -16.29 10.44
C GLN A 70 18.01 -17.72 10.67
N SER A 71 18.89 -18.71 10.49
CA SER A 71 18.55 -20.13 10.72
C SER A 71 18.20 -20.40 12.18
N ALA A 72 18.94 -19.78 13.11
CA ALA A 72 18.66 -19.90 14.54
C ALA A 72 17.29 -19.33 14.92
N ILE A 73 16.90 -18.19 14.35
CA ILE A 73 15.56 -17.60 14.54
C ILE A 73 14.48 -18.54 13.98
N ALA A 74 14.69 -19.09 12.78
CA ALA A 74 13.74 -20.02 12.17
C ALA A 74 13.54 -21.29 13.02
N LEU A 75 14.63 -21.89 13.51
CA LEU A 75 14.57 -23.03 14.43
C LEU A 75 13.76 -22.69 15.68
N LYS A 76 14.01 -21.51 16.28
CA LYS A 76 13.31 -21.10 17.49
C LYS A 76 11.81 -20.85 17.27
N LEU A 77 11.45 -20.29 16.12
CA LEU A 77 10.04 -20.12 15.74
C LEU A 77 9.34 -21.47 15.61
N VAL A 78 9.98 -22.47 15.01
CA VAL A 78 9.43 -23.83 14.91
C VAL A 78 9.26 -24.43 16.31
N GLU A 79 10.26 -24.34 17.18
CA GLU A 79 10.16 -24.82 18.57
C GLU A 79 9.00 -24.17 19.33
N ASN A 80 8.82 -22.86 19.19
CA ASN A 80 7.76 -22.13 19.87
C ASN A 80 6.38 -22.49 19.30
N ALA A 81 6.27 -22.62 17.99
CA ALA A 81 5.03 -23.05 17.33
C ALA A 81 4.63 -24.47 17.79
N LEU A 82 5.58 -25.40 17.87
CA LEU A 82 5.35 -26.74 18.41
C LEU A 82 4.89 -26.74 19.88
N LYS A 83 5.25 -25.71 20.64
CA LYS A 83 4.79 -25.48 22.03
C LYS A 83 3.44 -24.74 22.11
N GLY A 84 2.79 -24.46 20.97
CA GLY A 84 1.49 -23.81 20.92
C GLY A 84 1.54 -22.27 20.80
N ASP A 85 2.71 -21.67 20.51
CA ASP A 85 2.76 -20.23 20.21
C ASP A 85 2.18 -19.94 18.82
N VAL A 86 0.92 -19.49 18.83
CA VAL A 86 0.16 -19.12 17.64
C VAL A 86 0.86 -18.03 16.82
N ARG A 87 1.55 -17.06 17.45
CA ARG A 87 2.24 -15.99 16.71
C ARG A 87 3.43 -16.52 15.94
N SER A 88 4.18 -17.45 16.55
CA SER A 88 5.28 -18.14 15.87
C SER A 88 4.75 -18.97 14.70
N ALA A 89 3.62 -19.68 14.88
CA ALA A 89 2.96 -20.43 13.81
C ALA A 89 2.47 -19.52 12.66
N GLU A 90 1.86 -18.37 12.96
CA GLU A 90 1.44 -17.38 11.97
C GLU A 90 2.63 -16.82 11.17
N LEU A 91 3.75 -16.54 11.85
CA LEU A 91 4.94 -16.03 11.19
C LEU A 91 5.55 -17.08 10.25
N LEU A 92 5.65 -18.33 10.70
CA LEU A 92 6.07 -19.45 9.85
C LEU A 92 5.16 -19.60 8.64
N ALA A 93 3.83 -19.57 8.84
CA ALA A 93 2.87 -19.62 7.76
C ALA A 93 3.11 -18.48 6.75
N LYS A 94 3.31 -17.23 7.18
CA LYS A 94 3.60 -16.09 6.28
C LYS A 94 4.90 -16.28 5.48
N ILE A 95 5.91 -16.91 6.05
CA ILE A 95 7.20 -17.15 5.39
C ILE A 95 7.07 -18.28 4.35
N THR A 96 6.30 -19.34 4.65
CA THR A 96 6.15 -20.51 3.78
C THR A 96 5.05 -20.35 2.73
N THR A 97 4.01 -19.55 3.00
CA THR A 97 2.89 -19.28 2.08
C THR A 97 3.12 -18.06 1.23
N THR A 98 4.35 -17.86 0.74
CA THR A 98 4.67 -16.80 -0.21
C THR A 98 3.89 -16.99 -1.52
N GLU A 99 2.64 -16.54 -1.53
CA GLU A 99 2.03 -15.93 -2.71
C GLU A 99 2.86 -14.67 -3.01
N VAL A 100 3.99 -14.84 -3.68
CA VAL A 100 4.70 -13.74 -4.33
C VAL A 100 3.82 -13.31 -5.51
N LYS A 101 2.73 -12.59 -5.23
CA LYS A 101 2.04 -11.85 -6.28
C LYS A 101 3.03 -10.84 -6.81
N ASP A 102 3.51 -11.10 -8.02
CA ASP A 102 4.52 -10.30 -8.68
C ASP A 102 4.01 -8.85 -8.80
N SER A 103 4.93 -7.91 -8.91
CA SER A 103 4.59 -6.50 -9.20
C SER A 103 3.67 -6.38 -10.43
N LEU A 104 3.82 -7.30 -11.39
CA LEU A 104 2.96 -7.46 -12.56
C LEU A 104 1.54 -7.90 -12.17
N ASP A 105 1.38 -8.91 -11.31
CA ASP A 105 0.06 -9.36 -10.82
C ASP A 105 -0.68 -8.24 -10.08
N ARG A 106 0.04 -7.45 -9.28
CA ARG A 106 -0.55 -6.31 -8.56
C ARG A 106 -0.97 -5.20 -9.52
N LYS A 107 -0.20 -4.96 -10.58
CA LYS A 107 -0.53 -3.98 -11.62
C LYS A 107 -1.73 -4.44 -12.43
N GLU A 108 -1.78 -5.72 -12.79
CA GLU A 108 -2.91 -6.33 -13.48
C GLU A 108 -4.18 -6.28 -12.63
N GLN A 109 -4.11 -6.62 -11.34
CA GLN A 109 -5.25 -6.48 -10.43
C GLN A 109 -5.76 -5.03 -10.36
N ARG A 110 -4.86 -4.05 -10.26
CA ARG A 110 -5.26 -2.63 -10.28
C ARG A 110 -5.94 -2.24 -11.58
N GLN A 111 -5.45 -2.74 -12.71
CA GLN A 111 -6.06 -2.49 -14.01
C GLN A 111 -7.44 -3.15 -14.12
N ARG A 112 -7.59 -4.39 -13.64
CA ARG A 112 -8.89 -5.10 -13.58
C ARG A 112 -9.90 -4.37 -12.69
N ILE A 113 -9.48 -3.90 -11.51
CA ILE A 113 -10.33 -3.10 -10.61
C ILE A 113 -10.77 -1.81 -11.31
N LYS A 114 -9.85 -1.06 -11.91
CA LYS A 114 -10.17 0.18 -12.61
C LYS A 114 -11.11 -0.03 -13.80
N ALA A 115 -10.94 -1.12 -14.54
CA ALA A 115 -11.84 -1.48 -15.64
C ALA A 115 -13.24 -1.85 -15.12
N ALA A 116 -13.34 -2.56 -14.00
CA ALA A 116 -14.61 -2.89 -13.37
C ALA A 116 -15.33 -1.64 -12.84
N GLU A 117 -14.61 -0.70 -12.23
CA GLU A 117 -15.14 0.60 -11.79
C GLU A 117 -15.72 1.39 -12.97
N LEU A 118 -14.96 1.55 -14.05
CA LEU A 118 -15.41 2.23 -15.27
C LEU A 118 -16.65 1.58 -15.89
N ALA A 119 -16.67 0.24 -15.99
CA ALA A 119 -17.84 -0.48 -16.49
C ALA A 119 -19.07 -0.26 -15.60
N THR A 120 -18.87 -0.12 -14.28
CA THR A 120 -19.95 0.16 -13.33
C THR A 120 -20.48 1.59 -13.50
N ASP A 121 -19.60 2.56 -13.73
CA ASP A 121 -19.97 3.96 -13.98
C ASP A 121 -20.68 4.15 -15.33
N GLU A 122 -20.24 3.45 -16.38
CA GLU A 122 -20.94 3.40 -17.67
C GLU A 122 -22.34 2.79 -17.54
N GLN A 123 -22.48 1.72 -16.75
CA GLN A 123 -23.79 1.14 -16.48
C GLN A 123 -24.69 2.11 -15.69
N ARG A 124 -24.14 2.83 -14.70
CA ARG A 124 -24.90 3.85 -13.95
C ARG A 124 -25.41 4.97 -14.85
N THR A 125 -24.53 5.58 -15.65
CA THR A 125 -24.91 6.66 -16.58
C THR A 125 -25.94 6.19 -17.61
N ARG A 126 -25.80 4.96 -18.12
CA ARG A 126 -26.77 4.36 -19.05
C ARG A 126 -28.14 4.14 -18.39
N ILE A 127 -28.18 3.66 -17.14
CA ILE A 127 -29.42 3.52 -16.38
C ILE A 127 -30.09 4.88 -16.17
N GLU A 128 -29.32 5.92 -15.84
CA GLU A 128 -29.86 7.29 -15.68
C GLU A 128 -30.44 7.84 -16.98
N LEU A 129 -29.71 7.71 -18.09
CA LEU A 129 -30.21 8.11 -19.41
C LEU A 129 -31.51 7.38 -19.79
N LEU A 130 -31.61 6.10 -19.48
CA LEU A 130 -32.83 5.32 -19.72
C LEU A 130 -33.99 5.80 -18.84
N LYS A 131 -33.74 6.17 -17.58
CA LYS A 131 -34.75 6.77 -16.70
C LYS A 131 -35.24 8.10 -17.26
N VAL A 132 -34.34 8.99 -17.66
CA VAL A 132 -34.69 10.29 -18.27
C VAL A 132 -35.53 10.12 -19.54
N LYS A 133 -35.19 9.14 -20.40
CA LYS A 133 -35.97 8.83 -21.61
C LYS A 133 -37.35 8.26 -21.28
N LEU A 134 -37.43 7.36 -20.30
CA LEU A 134 -38.70 6.79 -19.84
C LEU A 134 -39.63 7.87 -19.26
N ASP A 135 -39.07 8.82 -18.50
CA ASP A 135 -39.84 9.92 -17.91
C ASP A 135 -40.35 10.89 -19.00
N ALA A 136 -39.52 11.14 -20.02
CA ALA A 136 -39.90 11.93 -21.19
C ALA A 136 -41.02 11.26 -22.02
N GLU A 137 -40.98 9.94 -22.22
CA GLU A 137 -42.04 9.18 -22.89
C GLU A 137 -43.35 9.12 -22.08
N LYS A 138 -43.26 9.15 -20.74
CA LYS A 138 -44.42 9.18 -19.84
C LYS A 138 -45.01 10.58 -19.62
N GLY A 139 -44.48 11.61 -20.27
CA GLY A 139 -44.98 13.00 -20.18
C GLY A 139 -44.68 13.69 -18.84
N ALA A 140 -43.80 13.14 -18.01
CA ALA A 140 -43.31 13.79 -16.79
C ALA A 140 -42.07 14.63 -17.13
N LYS A 141 -41.95 15.84 -16.58
CA LYS A 141 -40.74 16.68 -16.78
C LYS A 141 -39.53 15.94 -16.16
N PRO A 142 -38.48 15.62 -16.94
CA PRO A 142 -37.33 14.90 -16.39
C PRO A 142 -36.57 15.78 -15.40
N ASP A 143 -36.22 15.23 -14.24
CA ASP A 143 -35.38 15.91 -13.25
C ASP A 143 -33.94 15.97 -13.78
N THR A 144 -33.50 17.18 -14.14
CA THR A 144 -32.20 17.46 -14.77
C THR A 144 -31.17 18.00 -13.79
N SER A 145 -31.47 17.96 -12.48
CA SER A 145 -30.60 18.51 -11.42
C SER A 145 -29.18 17.92 -11.43
N LEU A 146 -29.06 16.61 -11.60
CA LEU A 146 -27.75 15.94 -11.69
C LEU A 146 -27.03 16.19 -13.01
N MET A 147 -27.74 16.29 -14.14
CA MET A 147 -27.12 16.65 -15.43
C MET A 147 -26.58 18.08 -15.41
N ARG A 148 -27.27 19.02 -14.76
CA ARG A 148 -26.75 20.37 -14.52
C ARG A 148 -25.51 20.36 -13.64
N ALA A 149 -25.54 19.62 -12.53
CA ALA A 149 -24.36 19.52 -11.66
C ALA A 149 -23.14 18.90 -12.37
N LEU A 150 -23.35 17.95 -13.29
CA LEU A 150 -22.29 17.36 -14.11
C LEU A 150 -21.78 18.33 -15.18
N LEU A 151 -22.65 19.10 -15.83
CA LEU A 151 -22.27 20.16 -16.77
C LEU A 151 -21.46 21.26 -16.07
N ASP A 152 -21.90 21.72 -14.91
CA ASP A 152 -21.19 22.72 -14.11
C ASP A 152 -19.83 22.19 -13.62
N ALA A 153 -19.71 20.89 -13.33
CA ALA A 153 -18.43 20.27 -12.97
C ALA A 153 -17.47 20.10 -14.16
N VAL A 154 -17.97 20.04 -15.39
CA VAL A 154 -17.16 19.96 -16.62
C VAL A 154 -16.83 21.36 -17.16
N GLU A 155 -17.73 22.33 -17.02
CA GLU A 155 -17.53 23.72 -17.42
C GLU A 155 -16.78 24.55 -16.36
N GLY A 156 -16.81 24.15 -15.09
CA GLY A 156 -16.10 24.80 -13.97
C GLY A 156 -14.66 24.32 -13.76
N GLY A 157 -14.11 23.55 -14.69
CA GLY A 157 -12.73 23.05 -14.65
C GLY A 157 -11.75 23.93 -15.45
N ASP A 158 -11.51 25.16 -14.98
CA ASP A 158 -10.30 25.95 -15.29
C ASP A 158 -9.20 25.69 -14.25
#